data_AF-A6FYT5-F1
#
_entry.id   AF-A6FYT5-F1
#
_cell.length_a   1.000
_cell.length_b   1.000
_cell.length_c   1.000
_cell.angle_alpha   90.00
_cell.angle_beta   90.00
_cell.angle_gamma   90.00
#
_symmetry.space_group_name_H-M   'P 1'
#
loop_
_entity.id
_entity.type
_entity.pdbx_description
1 polymer ?
#
loop_
_entity_poly.entity_id
_entity_poly.type
_entity_poly.pdbx_seq_one_letter_code
_entity_poly.pdbx_strand_id
1 'polypeptide(L)'
;RARSPAHARALTQARLRAHPDDADAHMLTAELALDGDNPALALHHTRLLLAADPELARAHHLRARARFALVERAEGERAKAQLARAVDELEAALEAGLDDPGLVEETLVLALLRVGDEAAMDRAGRILEDLLARRADPTTRKRRQDLADRVRGQTPSRQR
;
A
#
# COMPACT_ATOMS: atom_id res chain seq x y z
N ARG A 1 -19.03 19.77 0.98
CA ARG A 1 -18.05 20.86 1.19
C ARG A 1 -16.66 20.24 1.27
N ALA A 2 -15.90 20.22 0.18
CA ALA A 2 -14.50 19.83 0.23
C ALA A 2 -13.76 20.87 1.09
N ARG A 3 -13.24 20.48 2.26
CA ARG A 3 -12.27 21.30 3.00
C ARG A 3 -11.05 21.41 2.10
N SER A 4 -10.57 22.63 1.84
CA SER A 4 -9.40 22.82 0.97
C SER A 4 -8.21 21.98 1.49
N PRO A 5 -7.42 21.34 0.62
CA PRO A 5 -6.26 20.54 1.05
C PRO A 5 -5.29 21.33 1.95
N ALA A 6 -5.16 22.64 1.71
CA ALA A 6 -4.41 23.55 2.56
C ALA A 6 -4.97 23.64 3.99
N HIS A 7 -6.30 23.73 4.14
CA HIS A 7 -6.93 23.75 5.46
C HIS A 7 -6.77 22.41 6.18
N ALA A 8 -6.88 21.29 5.47
CA ALA A 8 -6.66 19.96 6.05
C ALA A 8 -5.21 19.81 6.56
N ARG A 9 -4.22 20.27 5.80
CA ARG A 9 -2.81 20.29 6.21
C ARG A 9 -2.57 21.18 7.44
N ALA A 10 -3.14 22.38 7.46
CA ALA A 10 -3.01 23.28 8.59
C ALA A 10 -3.61 22.67 9.87
N LEU A 11 -4.75 21.99 9.75
CA LEU A 11 -5.40 21.30 10.86
C LEU A 11 -4.58 20.12 11.38
N THR A 12 -4.06 19.25 10.51
CA THR A 12 -3.22 18.12 10.97
C THR A 12 -1.92 18.60 11.60
N GLN A 13 -1.29 19.64 11.06
CA GLN A 13 -0.11 20.25 11.67
C GLN A 13 -0.41 20.87 13.04
N ALA A 14 -1.57 21.51 13.22
CA ALA A 14 -1.97 22.02 14.53
C ALA A 14 -2.18 20.88 15.54
N ARG A 15 -2.84 19.78 15.13
CA ARG A 15 -3.02 18.59 15.96
C ARG A 15 -1.68 17.98 16.37
N LEU A 16 -0.76 17.77 15.44
CA LEU A 16 0.56 17.19 15.74
C LEU A 16 1.44 18.08 16.62
N ARG A 17 1.25 19.40 16.61
CA ARG A 17 1.91 20.30 17.57
C ARG A 17 1.35 20.15 18.99
N ALA A 18 0.05 19.92 19.12
CA ALA A 18 -0.61 19.73 20.42
C ALA A 18 -0.44 18.30 20.95
N HIS A 19 -0.46 17.31 20.05
CA HIS A 19 -0.44 15.89 20.31
C HIS A 19 0.48 15.21 19.27
N PRO A 20 1.80 15.14 19.55
CA PRO A 20 2.78 14.59 18.61
C PRO A 20 2.51 13.15 18.17
N ASP A 21 1.90 12.34 19.03
CA ASP A 21 1.62 10.92 18.80
C ASP A 21 0.19 10.66 18.29
N ASP A 22 -0.52 11.69 17.84
CA ASP A 22 -1.88 11.58 17.31
C ASP A 22 -1.90 10.76 16.01
N ALA A 23 -2.27 9.48 16.14
CA ALA A 23 -2.30 8.52 15.03
C ALA A 23 -3.21 8.97 13.88
N ASP A 24 -4.39 9.53 14.16
CA ASP A 24 -5.29 10.03 13.10
C ASP A 24 -4.64 11.19 12.33
N ALA A 25 -3.96 12.08 13.04
CA ALA A 25 -3.28 13.21 12.42
C ALA A 25 -2.09 12.75 11.57
N HIS A 26 -1.33 11.75 12.00
CA HIS A 26 -0.31 11.11 11.17
C HIS A 26 -0.89 10.40 9.95
N MET A 27 -1.98 9.65 10.10
CA MET A 27 -2.66 8.95 9.02
C MET A 27 -3.12 9.93 7.94
N LEU A 28 -3.85 10.98 8.33
CA LEU A 28 -4.33 12.00 7.41
C LEU A 28 -3.18 12.79 6.77
N THR A 29 -2.08 13.03 7.50
CA THR A 29 -0.91 13.71 6.93
C THR A 29 -0.21 12.85 5.88
N ALA A 30 -0.11 11.53 6.08
CA ALA A 30 0.42 10.62 5.08
C ALA A 30 -0.43 10.60 3.79
N GLU A 31 -1.76 10.58 3.92
CA GLU A 31 -2.69 10.65 2.78
C GLU A 31 -2.58 11.97 2.02
N LEU A 32 -2.64 13.10 2.73
CA LEU A 32 -2.49 14.43 2.13
C LEU A 32 -1.12 14.66 1.48
N ALA A 33 -0.10 13.96 1.97
CA ALA A 33 1.24 13.96 1.39
C ALA A 33 1.27 13.16 0.08
N LEU A 34 0.63 11.98 0.01
CA LEU A 34 0.48 11.23 -1.24
C LEU A 34 -0.33 12.00 -2.27
N ASP A 35 -1.47 12.57 -1.89
CA ASP A 35 -2.31 13.40 -2.78
C ASP A 35 -1.59 14.68 -3.23
N GLY A 36 -0.64 15.15 -2.42
CA GLY A 36 0.21 16.29 -2.70
C GLY A 36 1.52 15.95 -3.41
N ASP A 37 1.68 14.73 -3.92
CA ASP A 37 2.88 14.27 -4.62
C ASP A 37 4.16 14.41 -3.76
N ASN A 38 4.06 14.13 -2.46
CA ASN A 38 5.16 14.14 -1.50
C ASN A 38 5.31 12.77 -0.78
N PRO A 39 5.80 11.74 -1.49
CA PRO A 39 5.93 10.38 -0.95
C PRO A 39 6.97 10.27 0.17
N ALA A 40 7.99 11.14 0.21
CA ALA A 40 8.96 11.15 1.30
C ALA A 40 8.31 11.52 2.64
N LEU A 41 7.43 12.52 2.63
CA LEU A 41 6.66 12.90 3.83
C LEU A 41 5.66 11.79 4.22
N ALA A 42 5.01 11.15 3.25
CA ALA A 42 4.14 10.01 3.52
C ALA A 42 4.90 8.84 4.17
N LEU A 43 6.11 8.52 3.69
CA LEU A 43 6.98 7.51 4.31
C LEU A 43 7.36 7.87 5.74
N HIS A 44 7.65 9.14 6.01
CA HIS A 44 7.99 9.59 7.36
C HIS A 44 6.83 9.32 8.33
N HIS A 45 5.61 9.75 7.99
CA HIS A 45 4.45 9.58 8.87
C HIS A 45 3.99 8.12 9.00
N THR A 46 4.06 7.33 7.93
CA THR A 46 3.75 5.89 8.01
C THR A 46 4.77 5.14 8.87
N ARG A 47 6.04 5.54 8.89
CA ARG A 47 7.03 5.01 9.83
C ARG A 47 6.67 5.32 11.29
N LEU A 48 6.19 6.52 11.58
CA LEU A 48 5.76 6.89 12.94
C LEU A 48 4.54 6.07 13.38
N LEU A 49 3.55 5.93 12.49
CA LEU A 49 2.38 5.07 12.73
C LEU A 49 2.78 3.65 13.06
N LEU A 50 3.65 3.04 12.25
CA LEU A 50 4.08 1.64 12.43
C LEU A 50 5.01 1.45 13.63
N ALA A 51 5.64 2.51 14.14
CA ALA A 51 6.38 2.45 15.39
C ALA A 51 5.44 2.45 16.60
N ALA A 52 4.28 3.10 16.50
CA ALA A 52 3.26 3.12 17.54
C ALA A 52 2.36 1.87 17.50
N ASP A 53 1.97 1.45 16.30
CA ASP A 53 1.11 0.30 16.05
C ASP A 53 1.61 -0.48 14.81
N PRO A 54 2.42 -1.53 15.02
CA PRO A 54 2.94 -2.37 13.93
C PRO A 54 1.87 -3.17 13.18
N GLU A 55 0.69 -3.40 13.77
CA GLU A 55 -0.37 -4.25 13.21
C GLU A 55 -1.34 -3.47 12.31
N LEU A 56 -1.19 -2.15 12.24
CA LEU A 56 -2.07 -1.25 11.50
C LEU A 56 -1.93 -1.40 9.98
N ALA A 57 -2.79 -2.22 9.37
CA ALA A 57 -2.78 -2.54 7.94
C ALA A 57 -2.80 -1.29 7.05
N ARG A 58 -3.58 -0.28 7.42
CA ARG A 58 -3.68 0.97 6.66
C ARG A 58 -2.34 1.72 6.57
N ALA A 59 -1.53 1.68 7.63
CA ALA A 59 -0.21 2.32 7.62
C ALA A 59 0.77 1.59 6.69
N HIS A 60 0.76 0.25 6.67
CA HIS A 60 1.52 -0.56 5.71
C HIS A 60 1.09 -0.28 4.27
N HIS A 61 -0.22 -0.21 4.02
CA HIS A 61 -0.78 0.14 2.71
C HIS A 61 -0.28 1.51 2.22
N LEU A 62 -0.38 2.55 3.06
CA LEU A 62 0.08 3.89 2.70
C LEU A 62 1.60 3.95 2.50
N ARG A 63 2.37 3.20 3.30
CA ARG A 63 3.83 3.10 3.15
C ARG A 63 4.20 2.48 1.80
N ALA A 64 3.54 1.39 1.41
CA ALA A 64 3.74 0.78 0.10
C ALA A 64 3.34 1.72 -1.05
N ARG A 65 2.21 2.44 -0.94
CA ARG A 65 1.84 3.48 -1.91
C ARG A 65 2.90 4.56 -2.05
N ALA A 66 3.48 5.02 -0.94
CA ALA A 66 4.56 5.98 -0.96
C ALA A 66 5.81 5.43 -1.66
N ARG A 67 6.12 4.15 -1.48
CA ARG A 67 7.20 3.48 -2.24
C ARG A 67 6.89 3.40 -3.72
N PHE A 68 5.68 3.05 -4.12
CA PHE A 68 5.30 3.04 -5.55
C PHE A 68 5.47 4.41 -6.20
N ALA A 69 5.07 5.49 -5.52
CA ALA A 69 5.31 6.85 -6.00
C ALA A 69 6.81 7.21 -6.09
N LEU A 70 7.67 6.62 -5.25
CA LEU A 70 9.13 6.75 -5.39
C LEU A 70 9.70 5.90 -6.53
N VAL A 71 9.13 4.71 -6.79
CA VAL A 71 9.49 3.87 -7.94
C VAL A 71 9.28 4.64 -9.24
N GLU A 72 8.14 5.32 -9.37
CA GLU A 72 7.80 6.13 -10.56
C GLU A 72 8.76 7.32 -10.81
N ARG A 73 9.51 7.74 -9.78
CA ARG A 73 10.49 8.83 -9.85
C ARG A 73 11.94 8.37 -9.91
N ALA A 74 12.16 7.07 -9.69
CA ALA A 74 13.47 6.48 -9.61
C ALA A 74 13.78 5.75 -10.92
N GLU A 75 15.06 5.57 -11.20
CA GLU A 75 15.53 4.86 -12.39
C GLU A 75 16.33 3.61 -11.99
N GLY A 76 16.28 2.59 -12.86
CA GLY A 76 17.08 1.38 -12.77
C GLY A 76 17.01 0.70 -11.40
N GLU A 77 18.18 0.48 -10.80
CA GLU A 77 18.32 -0.25 -9.54
C GLU A 77 17.65 0.43 -8.34
N ARG A 78 17.51 1.77 -8.37
CA ARG A 78 16.80 2.47 -7.28
C ARG A 78 15.30 2.17 -7.30
N ALA A 79 14.70 2.14 -8.49
CA ALA A 79 13.30 1.77 -8.64
C ALA A 79 13.07 0.31 -8.20
N LYS A 80 13.93 -0.61 -8.64
CA LYS A 80 13.87 -2.01 -8.22
C LYS A 80 14.03 -2.17 -6.71
N ALA A 81 14.98 -1.48 -6.09
CA ALA A 81 15.20 -1.55 -4.64
C ALA A 81 13.99 -1.01 -3.84
N GLN A 82 13.34 0.05 -4.31
CA GLN A 82 12.11 0.55 -3.68
C GLN A 82 10.97 -0.45 -3.78
N LEU A 83 10.84 -1.12 -4.92
CA LEU A 83 9.80 -2.11 -5.14
C LEU A 83 10.04 -3.39 -4.35
N ALA A 84 11.26 -3.92 -4.35
CA ALA A 84 11.65 -5.07 -3.55
C ALA A 84 11.38 -4.81 -2.07
N ARG A 85 11.79 -3.65 -1.56
CA ARG A 85 11.53 -3.27 -0.18
C ARG A 85 10.04 -3.11 0.15
N ALA A 86 9.21 -2.72 -0.82
CA ALA A 86 7.77 -2.69 -0.62
C ALA A 86 7.20 -4.11 -0.47
N VAL A 87 7.66 -5.06 -1.29
CA VAL A 87 7.28 -6.48 -1.20
C VAL A 87 7.70 -7.05 0.16
N ASP A 88 8.97 -6.92 0.53
CA ASP A 88 9.50 -7.46 1.80
C ASP A 88 8.75 -6.91 3.02
N GLU A 89 8.47 -5.59 3.04
CA GLU A 89 7.76 -4.96 4.15
C GLU A 89 6.30 -5.43 4.25
N LEU A 90 5.62 -5.65 3.12
CA LEU A 90 4.25 -6.16 3.10
C LEU A 90 4.17 -7.63 3.51
N GLU A 91 5.14 -8.45 3.08
CA GLU A 91 5.22 -9.86 3.47
C GLU A 91 5.49 -10.00 4.97
N ALA A 92 6.47 -9.25 5.50
CA ALA A 92 6.75 -9.23 6.93
C ALA A 92 5.55 -8.74 7.76
N ALA A 93 4.78 -7.78 7.24
CA ALA A 93 3.56 -7.31 7.90
C ALA A 93 2.50 -8.41 7.98
N LEU A 94 2.30 -9.18 6.91
CA LEU A 94 1.34 -10.29 6.90
C LEU A 94 1.72 -11.41 7.87
N GLU A 95 3.02 -11.68 8.02
CA GLU A 95 3.54 -12.66 8.99
C GLU A 95 3.34 -12.22 10.44
N ALA A 96 3.37 -10.91 10.71
CA ALA A 96 3.22 -10.37 12.06
C ALA A 96 1.78 -10.41 12.59
N GLY A 97 0.78 -10.57 11.71
CA GLY A 97 -0.63 -10.47 12.05
C GLY A 97 -1.13 -9.03 12.00
N LEU A 98 -2.17 -8.77 11.21
CA LEU A 98 -2.70 -7.43 10.95
C LEU A 98 -4.18 -7.36 11.32
N ASP A 99 -4.65 -6.13 11.57
CA ASP A 99 -6.07 -5.83 11.79
C ASP A 99 -6.94 -6.06 10.54
N ASP A 100 -6.40 -5.75 9.35
CA ASP A 100 -7.00 -6.04 8.04
C ASP A 100 -5.94 -6.60 7.06
N PRO A 101 -5.66 -7.92 7.12
CA PRO A 101 -4.69 -8.53 6.21
C PRO A 101 -5.13 -8.46 4.74
N GLY A 102 -6.43 -8.36 4.46
CA GLY A 102 -6.96 -8.31 3.10
C GLY A 102 -6.52 -7.06 2.34
N LEU A 103 -6.46 -5.90 3.01
CA LEU A 103 -5.94 -4.67 2.43
C LEU A 103 -4.45 -4.78 2.05
N VAL A 104 -3.65 -5.41 2.91
CA VAL A 104 -2.20 -5.57 2.70
C VAL A 104 -1.92 -6.60 1.60
N GLU A 105 -2.67 -7.71 1.55
CA GLU A 105 -2.58 -8.70 0.47
C GLU A 105 -2.94 -8.09 -0.90
N GLU A 106 -4.01 -7.29 -0.99
CA GLU A 106 -4.36 -6.57 -2.22
C GLU A 106 -3.22 -5.63 -2.65
N THR A 107 -2.57 -4.99 -1.69
CA THR A 107 -1.43 -4.09 -1.93
C THR A 107 -0.18 -4.85 -2.36
N LEU A 108 0.06 -6.03 -1.79
CA LEU A 108 1.15 -6.93 -2.16
C LEU A 108 0.98 -7.44 -3.59
N VAL A 109 -0.22 -7.85 -3.98
CA VAL A 109 -0.53 -8.24 -5.36
C VAL A 109 -0.22 -7.10 -6.34
N LEU A 110 -0.54 -5.86 -5.98
CA LEU A 110 -0.18 -4.68 -6.78
C LEU A 110 1.34 -4.43 -6.83
N ALA A 111 2.09 -4.77 -5.79
CA ALA A 111 3.56 -4.70 -5.80
C ALA A 111 4.13 -5.76 -6.75
N LEU A 112 3.66 -7.01 -6.63
CA LEU A 112 4.11 -8.15 -7.43
C LEU A 112 3.83 -7.95 -8.93
N LEU A 113 2.68 -7.37 -9.28
CA LEU A 113 2.37 -6.96 -10.65
C LEU A 113 3.37 -5.96 -11.22
N ARG A 114 3.93 -5.07 -10.40
CA ARG A 114 4.97 -4.12 -10.83
C ARG A 114 6.33 -4.80 -10.97
N VAL A 115 6.58 -5.87 -10.21
CA VAL A 115 7.80 -6.68 -10.35
C VAL A 115 7.76 -7.42 -11.68
N GLY A 116 6.62 -8.07 -11.96
CA GLY A 116 6.28 -8.61 -13.29
C GLY A 116 7.07 -9.83 -13.74
N ASP A 117 8.01 -10.34 -12.94
CA ASP A 117 8.65 -11.61 -13.22
C ASP A 117 7.72 -12.80 -12.96
N GLU A 118 8.05 -13.96 -13.52
CA GLU A 118 7.19 -15.16 -13.45
C GLU A 118 6.92 -15.58 -12.00
N ALA A 119 7.91 -15.50 -11.12
CA ALA A 119 7.76 -15.88 -9.72
C ALA A 119 6.81 -14.93 -8.97
N ALA A 120 6.89 -13.63 -9.24
CA ALA A 120 6.01 -12.62 -8.69
C ALA A 120 4.58 -12.81 -9.20
N MET A 121 4.40 -13.12 -10.48
CA MET A 121 3.08 -13.38 -11.07
C MET A 121 2.43 -14.65 -10.51
N ASP A 122 3.19 -15.74 -10.37
CA ASP A 122 2.70 -16.97 -9.73
C ASP A 122 2.32 -16.72 -8.26
N ARG A 123 3.11 -15.92 -7.54
CA ARG A 123 2.81 -15.53 -6.15
C ARG A 123 1.56 -14.65 -6.07
N ALA A 124 1.42 -13.67 -6.96
CA ALA A 124 0.23 -12.81 -7.05
C ALA A 124 -1.04 -13.63 -7.30
N GLY A 125 -0.97 -14.65 -8.17
CA GLY A 125 -2.06 -15.58 -8.44
C GLY A 125 -2.54 -16.31 -7.20
N ARG A 126 -1.61 -16.91 -6.43
CA ARG A 126 -1.95 -17.63 -5.18
C ARG A 126 -2.64 -16.73 -4.15
N ILE A 127 -2.11 -15.53 -3.92
CA ILE A 127 -2.70 -14.57 -2.97
C ILE A 127 -4.13 -14.20 -3.40
N LEU A 128 -4.35 -14.02 -4.71
CA LEU A 128 -5.67 -13.68 -5.23
C LEU A 128 -6.69 -14.81 -5.11
N GLU A 129 -6.28 -16.06 -5.29
CA GLU A 129 -7.15 -17.22 -5.08
C GLU A 129 -7.71 -17.21 -3.65
N ASP A 130 -6.84 -17.00 -2.66
CA ASP A 130 -7.23 -16.89 -1.26
C ASP A 130 -8.13 -15.67 -1.00
N LEU A 131 -7.78 -14.50 -1.55
CA LEU A 131 -8.55 -13.27 -1.40
C LEU A 131 -9.98 -13.39 -1.99
N LEU A 132 -10.14 -14.08 -3.12
CA LEU A 132 -11.42 -14.28 -3.79
C LEU A 132 -12.29 -15.32 -3.07
N ALA A 133 -11.67 -16.30 -2.41
CA ALA A 133 -12.38 -17.28 -1.59
C ALA A 133 -12.97 -16.67 -0.30
N ARG A 134 -12.38 -15.58 0.21
CA ARG A 134 -12.86 -14.90 1.42
C ARG A 134 -14.15 -14.12 1.19
N ARG A 135 -15.05 -14.17 2.18
CA ARG A 135 -16.27 -13.36 2.18
C ARG A 135 -15.90 -11.87 2.20
N ALA A 136 -16.49 -11.13 1.27
CA ALA A 136 -16.33 -9.68 1.16
C ALA A 136 -17.64 -9.03 0.69
N ASP A 137 -17.76 -7.72 0.94
CA ASP A 137 -18.85 -6.91 0.40
C ASP A 137 -18.74 -6.81 -1.14
N PRO A 138 -19.83 -6.42 -1.85
CA PRO A 138 -19.84 -6.36 -3.31
C PRO A 138 -18.74 -5.47 -3.92
N THR A 139 -18.41 -4.35 -3.28
CA THR A 139 -17.39 -3.41 -3.77
C THR A 139 -16.00 -4.02 -3.66
N THR A 140 -15.68 -4.61 -2.50
CA THR A 140 -14.40 -5.31 -2.30
C THR A 140 -14.27 -6.52 -3.21
N ARG A 141 -15.34 -7.31 -3.38
CA ARG A 141 -15.32 -8.45 -4.31
C ARG A 141 -15.04 -8.01 -5.75
N LYS A 142 -15.69 -6.94 -6.21
CA LYS A 142 -15.44 -6.38 -7.55
C LYS A 142 -13.98 -5.94 -7.69
N ARG A 143 -13.46 -5.20 -6.71
CA ARG A 143 -12.05 -4.75 -6.71
C ARG A 143 -11.06 -5.91 -6.80
N ARG A 144 -11.31 -7.01 -6.06
CA ARG A 144 -10.49 -8.23 -6.12
C ARG A 144 -10.60 -8.93 -7.47
N GLN A 145 -11.79 -8.97 -8.06
CA GLN A 145 -12.00 -9.54 -9.40
C GLN A 145 -11.24 -8.74 -10.46
N ASP A 146 -11.35 -7.41 -10.44
CA ASP A 146 -10.62 -6.52 -11.36
C ASP A 146 -9.11 -6.72 -11.23
N LEU A 147 -8.61 -6.95 -10.01
CA LEU A 147 -7.20 -7.25 -9.76
C LEU A 147 -6.79 -8.62 -10.30
N ALA A 148 -7.65 -9.64 -10.17
CA ALA A 148 -7.41 -10.97 -10.73
C ALA A 148 -7.37 -10.95 -12.27
N ASP A 149 -8.24 -10.19 -12.90
CA ASP A 149 -8.24 -10.05 -14.35
C ASP A 149 -6.96 -9.37 -14.86
N ARG A 150 -6.42 -8.40 -14.10
CA ARG A 150 -5.11 -7.81 -14.38
C ARG A 150 -3.96 -8.79 -14.27
N VAL A 151 -3.95 -9.64 -13.24
CA VAL A 151 -2.92 -10.69 -13.08
C VAL A 151 -2.96 -11.67 -14.25
N ARG A 152 -4.15 -12.18 -14.58
CA ARG A 152 -4.33 -13.10 -15.73
C ARG A 152 -3.95 -12.48 -17.06
N GLY A 153 -4.21 -11.19 -17.25
CA GLY A 153 -3.84 -10.47 -18.48
C GLY A 153 -2.34 -10.22 -18.64
N GLN A 154 -1.55 -10.29 -17.56
CA GLN A 154 -0.10 -10.09 -17.59
C GLN A 154 0.70 -11.39 -17.56
N THR A 155 0.10 -12.50 -17.13
CA THR A 155 0.72 -13.82 -17.25
C THR A 155 0.73 -14.23 -18.73
N PRO A 156 1.90 -14.36 -19.38
CA PRO A 156 1.93 -14.83 -20.77
C PRO A 156 1.28 -16.22 -20.82
N SER A 157 0.32 -16.37 -21.74
CA SER A 157 -0.34 -17.65 -21.99
C SER A 157 0.72 -18.71 -22.17
N ARG A 158 0.87 -19.63 -21.21
CA ARG A 158 1.67 -20.84 -21.39
C ARG A 158 1.00 -21.63 -22.52
N GLN A 159 1.38 -21.34 -23.78
CA GLN A 159 1.00 -22.16 -24.92
C GLN A 159 1.57 -23.55 -24.64
N ARG A 160 0.66 -24.48 -24.38
CA ARG A 160 0.93 -25.92 -24.38
C ARG A 160 0.85 -26.44 -25.80
#